data_AF-A0A969LJF3-F1
#
_entry.id   AF-A0A969LJF3-F1
#
_cell.length_a   1.000
_cell.length_b   1.000
_cell.length_c   1.000
_cell.angle_alpha   90.00
_cell.angle_beta   90.00
_cell.angle_gamma   90.00
#
_symmetry.space_group_name_H-M   'P 1'
#
loop_
_entity.id
_entity.type
_entity.pdbx_description
1 polymer ?
#
loop_
_entity_poly.entity_id
_entity_poly.type
_entity_poly.pdbx_seq_one_letter_code
_entity_poly.pdbx_strand_id
1 'polypeptide(L)'
;MSLGSFGEDVYKIGMTRRLEPMDRVKELGDASVPFPFDVHAMIFCENAPELEARLHKRFNNRRMNKENERKEFFRVSLDEIVRVVREIDQELKTCKSEVTFTKIAEATDYRKTLARERQDKVATAI
;
A
#
# COMPACT_ATOMS: atom_id res chain seq x y z
N MET A 1 -2.48 0.63 2.15
CA MET A 1 -3.42 1.68 2.57
C MET A 1 -4.82 1.16 2.28
N SER A 2 -5.75 1.16 3.25
CA SER A 2 -7.19 1.11 2.93
C SER A 2 -8.01 2.23 3.57
N LEU A 3 -7.45 3.05 4.46
CA LEU A 3 -8.15 4.22 5.02
C LEU A 3 -7.19 5.42 5.11
N GLY A 4 -7.04 6.21 4.03
CA GLY A 4 -6.39 7.53 4.11
C GLY A 4 -5.65 7.99 2.85
N SER A 5 -5.89 9.23 2.44
CA SER A 5 -5.35 9.99 1.28
C SER A 5 -5.84 9.63 -0.13
N PHE A 6 -6.07 8.35 -0.47
CA PHE A 6 -6.44 7.95 -1.85
C PHE A 6 -7.78 7.20 -2.00
N GLY A 7 -8.51 7.00 -0.91
CA GLY A 7 -9.76 6.21 -0.87
C GLY A 7 -9.56 4.78 -0.35
N GLU A 8 -10.66 4.06 -0.18
CA GLU A 8 -10.65 2.63 0.16
C GLU A 8 -10.08 1.81 -1.01
N ASP A 9 -9.41 0.70 -0.69
CA ASP A 9 -8.82 -0.23 -1.67
C ASP A 9 -7.87 0.42 -2.67
N VAL A 10 -7.04 1.38 -2.22
CA VAL A 10 -5.97 1.96 -3.03
C VAL A 10 -4.62 1.68 -2.40
N TYR A 11 -3.79 0.93 -3.12
CA TYR A 11 -2.47 0.51 -2.67
C TYR A 11 -1.38 0.94 -3.64
N LYS A 12 -0.25 1.36 -3.08
CA LYS A 12 1.01 1.45 -3.81
C LYS A 12 1.68 0.08 -3.77
N ILE A 13 2.06 -0.44 -4.93
CA ILE A 13 2.82 -1.68 -5.07
C ILE A 13 4.21 -1.30 -5.59
N GLY A 14 5.23 -1.54 -4.79
CA GLY A 14 6.62 -1.27 -5.17
C GLY A 14 7.59 -2.19 -4.45
N MET A 15 8.78 -2.39 -5.01
CA MET A 15 9.84 -3.18 -4.40
C MET A 15 10.96 -2.33 -3.78
N THR A 16 11.71 -2.92 -2.85
CA THR A 16 12.96 -2.35 -2.33
C THR A 16 13.95 -3.48 -2.10
N ARG A 17 15.24 -3.21 -2.35
CA ARG A 17 16.36 -4.12 -2.05
C ARG A 17 17.08 -3.79 -0.74
N ARG A 18 16.62 -2.76 -0.01
CA ARG A 18 17.25 -2.34 1.25
C ARG A 18 16.96 -3.35 2.38
N LEU A 19 17.93 -3.55 3.26
CA LEU A 19 17.80 -4.41 4.44
C LEU A 19 16.73 -3.90 5.42
N GLU A 20 16.57 -2.57 5.53
CA GLU A 20 15.59 -1.92 6.41
C GLU A 20 14.50 -1.20 5.60
N PRO A 21 13.45 -1.91 5.16
CA PRO A 21 12.38 -1.36 4.34
C PRO A 21 11.53 -0.30 5.05
N MET A 22 11.51 -0.29 6.40
CA MET A 22 10.74 0.67 7.19
C MET A 22 11.27 2.11 7.10
N ASP A 23 12.57 2.31 6.94
CA ASP A 23 13.15 3.65 6.77
C ASP A 23 12.75 4.26 5.43
N ARG A 24 12.67 3.43 4.38
CA ARG A 24 12.18 3.88 3.08
C ARG A 24 10.72 4.34 3.20
N VAL A 25 9.87 3.61 3.92
CA VAL A 25 8.46 3.97 4.09
C VAL A 25 8.32 5.33 4.77
N LYS A 26 9.15 5.62 5.78
CA LYS A 26 9.21 6.95 6.42
C LYS A 26 9.64 8.05 5.44
N GLU A 27 10.70 7.82 4.66
CA GLU A 27 11.13 8.76 3.60
C GLU A 27 10.05 8.98 2.52
N LEU A 28 9.21 7.98 2.28
CA LEU A 28 8.12 8.02 1.30
C LEU A 28 6.95 8.83 1.85
N GLY A 29 6.66 8.71 3.15
CA GLY A 29 5.57 9.39 3.85
C GLY A 29 5.75 10.90 3.99
N ASP A 30 6.99 11.38 3.94
CA ASP A 30 7.32 12.81 3.94
C ASP A 30 7.04 13.51 2.59
N ALA A 31 6.78 12.73 1.53
CA ALA A 31 6.50 13.24 0.20
C ALA A 31 5.03 13.69 0.07
N SER A 32 4.70 14.88 0.60
CA SER A 32 3.52 15.68 0.24
C SER A 32 2.14 15.00 0.37
N VAL A 33 1.99 13.99 1.23
CA VAL A 33 0.68 13.37 1.54
C VAL A 33 0.27 13.72 2.97
N PRO A 34 -1.04 13.96 3.23
CA PRO A 34 -1.51 14.43 4.53
C PRO A 34 -1.37 13.40 5.67
N PHE A 35 -1.09 12.13 5.33
CA PHE A 35 -0.86 11.05 6.29
C PHE A 35 0.30 10.16 5.81
N PRO A 36 1.15 9.65 6.73
CA PRO A 36 2.26 8.76 6.39
C PRO A 36 1.76 7.44 5.75
N PHE A 37 2.63 6.81 4.95
CA PHE A 37 2.32 5.52 4.33
C PHE A 37 2.35 4.39 5.37
N ASP A 38 1.24 3.68 5.52
CA ASP A 38 1.17 2.44 6.28
C ASP A 38 1.60 1.23 5.40
N VAL A 39 2.57 0.43 5.86
CA VAL A 39 2.92 -0.86 5.24
C VAL A 39 1.86 -1.88 5.59
N HIS A 40 1.21 -2.48 4.60
CA HIS A 40 0.16 -3.47 4.83
C HIS A 40 0.64 -4.91 4.66
N ALA A 41 1.63 -5.13 3.80
CA ALA A 41 2.22 -6.43 3.55
C ALA A 41 3.67 -6.25 3.08
N MET A 42 4.53 -7.19 3.47
CA MET A 42 5.89 -7.34 2.98
C MET A 42 6.04 -8.73 2.39
N ILE A 43 6.60 -8.81 1.18
CA ILE A 43 6.75 -10.06 0.43
C ILE A 43 8.23 -10.23 0.13
N PHE A 44 8.82 -11.32 0.61
CA PHE A 44 10.20 -11.68 0.32
C PHE A 44 10.26 -12.53 -0.94
N CYS A 45 11.00 -12.06 -1.94
CA CYS A 45 11.18 -12.78 -3.20
C CYS A 45 12.61 -12.67 -3.68
N GLU A 46 13.18 -13.76 -4.21
CA GLU A 46 14.53 -13.75 -4.79
C GLU A 46 14.60 -12.85 -6.03
N ASN A 47 13.52 -12.83 -6.82
CA ASN A 47 13.36 -11.96 -7.98
C ASN A 47 12.20 -10.97 -7.80
N ALA A 48 12.33 -10.07 -6.82
CA ALA A 48 11.36 -9.00 -6.58
C ALA A 48 11.04 -8.12 -7.81
N PRO A 49 12.00 -7.77 -8.70
CA PRO A 49 11.70 -7.02 -9.92
C PRO A 49 10.72 -7.74 -10.87
N GLU A 50 10.87 -9.06 -11.07
CA GLU A 50 9.94 -9.83 -11.91
C GLU A 50 8.54 -9.90 -11.27
N LEU A 51 8.46 -10.14 -9.96
CA LEU A 51 7.19 -10.15 -9.23
C LEU A 51 6.47 -8.80 -9.35
N GLU A 52 7.18 -7.70 -9.15
CA GLU A 52 6.65 -6.33 -9.28
C GLU A 52 6.12 -6.07 -10.69
N ALA A 53 6.92 -6.38 -11.72
CA ALA A 53 6.52 -6.20 -13.12
C ALA A 53 5.26 -7.00 -13.46
N ARG A 54 5.15 -8.25 -12.97
CA ARG A 54 3.96 -9.09 -13.14
C ARG A 54 2.74 -8.52 -12.44
N LEU A 55 2.87 -8.04 -11.20
CA LEU A 55 1.80 -7.39 -10.47
C LEU A 55 1.33 -6.12 -11.19
N HIS A 56 2.25 -5.27 -11.63
CA HIS A 56 1.93 -4.05 -12.38
C HIS A 56 1.20 -4.38 -13.67
N LYS A 57 1.63 -5.42 -14.40
CA LYS A 57 0.95 -5.88 -15.63
C LYS A 57 -0.46 -6.40 -15.33
N ARG A 58 -0.63 -7.18 -14.25
CA ARG A 58 -1.93 -7.75 -13.84
C ARG A 58 -2.92 -6.67 -13.38
N PHE A 59 -2.42 -5.62 -12.75
CA PHE A 59 -3.22 -4.50 -12.23
C PHE A 59 -3.22 -3.26 -13.13
N ASN A 60 -2.66 -3.34 -14.34
CA ASN A 60 -2.48 -2.18 -15.21
C ASN A 60 -3.80 -1.46 -15.53
N ASN A 61 -4.87 -2.24 -15.75
CA ASN A 61 -6.22 -1.71 -16.00
C ASN A 61 -6.81 -0.93 -14.81
N ARG A 62 -6.27 -1.13 -13.60
CA ARG A 62 -6.71 -0.53 -12.33
C ARG A 62 -5.73 0.49 -11.78
N ARG A 63 -4.75 0.90 -12.58
CA ARG A 63 -3.82 1.97 -12.25
C ARG A 63 -4.58 3.30 -12.10
N MET A 64 -4.32 4.01 -11.01
CA MET A 64 -4.97 5.29 -10.70
C MET A 64 -4.52 6.41 -11.65
N ASN A 65 -3.24 6.40 -12.03
CA ASN A 65 -2.66 7.37 -12.95
C ASN A 65 -2.22 6.67 -14.24
N LYS A 66 -3.01 6.84 -15.31
CA LYS A 66 -2.75 6.24 -16.63
C LYS A 66 -1.77 7.05 -17.49
N GLU A 67 -1.61 8.33 -17.19
CA GLU A 67 -0.72 9.23 -17.91
C GLU A 67 0.74 9.13 -17.43
N ASN A 68 0.95 8.81 -16.15
CA ASN A 68 2.26 8.68 -15.54
C ASN A 68 2.43 7.31 -14.89
N GLU A 69 3.02 6.37 -15.65
CA GLU A 69 3.29 5.00 -15.21
C GLU A 69 4.34 4.91 -14.08
N ARG A 70 5.06 6.00 -13.76
CA ARG A 70 5.93 6.04 -12.56
C ARG A 70 5.13 6.15 -11.26
N LYS A 71 3.84 6.47 -11.32
CA LYS A 71 2.93 6.54 -10.16
C LYS A 71 2.20 5.21 -9.96
N GLU A 72 2.83 4.33 -9.20
CA GLU A 72 2.45 2.91 -9.03
C GLU A 72 1.30 2.70 -8.02
N PHE A 73 0.22 3.45 -8.17
CA PHE A 73 -0.99 3.34 -7.34
C PHE A 73 -2.07 2.58 -8.09
N PHE A 74 -2.69 1.61 -7.43
CA PHE A 74 -3.68 0.71 -8.02
C PHE A 74 -4.92 0.62 -7.14
N ARG A 75 -6.10 0.60 -7.76
CA ARG A 75 -7.38 0.36 -7.07
C ARG A 75 -7.65 -1.14 -6.99
N VAL A 76 -7.25 -1.76 -5.88
CA VAL A 76 -7.29 -3.22 -5.65
C VAL A 76 -7.46 -3.48 -4.15
N SER A 77 -8.09 -4.59 -3.78
CA SER A 77 -8.16 -4.98 -2.36
C SER A 77 -6.87 -5.71 -1.92
N LEU A 78 -6.56 -5.68 -0.62
CA LEU A 78 -5.41 -6.40 -0.08
C LEU A 78 -5.53 -7.92 -0.32
N ASP A 79 -6.71 -8.49 -0.15
CA ASP A 79 -6.98 -9.91 -0.39
C ASP A 79 -6.68 -10.30 -1.83
N GLU A 80 -7.00 -9.42 -2.78
CA GLU A 80 -6.69 -9.65 -4.18
C GLU A 80 -5.20 -9.57 -4.47
N ILE A 81 -4.48 -8.59 -3.90
CA ILE A 81 -3.01 -8.53 -4.02
C ILE A 81 -2.40 -9.85 -3.53
N VAL A 82 -2.81 -10.31 -2.35
CA VAL A 82 -2.29 -11.55 -1.76
C VAL A 82 -2.58 -12.76 -2.63
N ARG A 83 -3.80 -12.85 -3.19
CA ARG A 83 -4.17 -13.93 -4.10
C ARG A 83 -3.29 -13.94 -5.34
N VAL A 84 -3.14 -12.79 -6.00
CA VAL A 84 -2.33 -12.66 -7.22
C VAL A 84 -0.86 -12.93 -6.97
N VAL A 85 -0.31 -12.48 -5.83
CA VAL A 85 1.07 -12.79 -5.42
C VAL A 85 1.27 -14.30 -5.28
N ARG A 86 0.32 -15.00 -4.65
CA ARG A 86 0.38 -16.47 -4.51
C ARG A 86 0.26 -17.17 -5.87
N GLU A 87 -0.60 -16.69 -6.77
CA GLU A 87 -0.69 -17.22 -8.15
C GLU A 87 0.65 -17.08 -8.88
N ILE A 88 1.25 -15.88 -8.87
CA ILE A 88 2.53 -15.60 -9.53
C ILE A 88 3.67 -16.42 -8.90
N ASP A 89 3.67 -16.57 -7.57
CA ASP A 89 4.66 -17.39 -6.89
C ASP A 89 4.55 -18.87 -7.27
N GLN A 90 3.33 -19.41 -7.40
CA GLN A 90 3.13 -20.78 -7.88
C GLN A 90 3.64 -20.96 -9.32
N GLU A 91 3.51 -19.94 -10.17
CA GLU A 91 4.03 -19.96 -11.54
C GLU A 91 5.57 -19.89 -11.59
N LEU A 92 6.17 -19.00 -10.79
CA LEU A 92 7.60 -18.71 -10.87
C LEU A 92 8.46 -19.59 -9.95
N LYS A 93 7.90 -20.11 -8.85
CA LYS A 93 8.61 -20.83 -7.78
C LYS A 93 9.85 -20.10 -7.26
N THR A 94 9.84 -18.77 -7.31
CA THR A 94 11.00 -17.91 -7.00
C THR A 94 10.81 -17.06 -5.75
N CYS A 95 9.63 -17.07 -5.13
CA CYS A 95 9.42 -16.38 -3.88
C CYS A 95 9.27 -17.39 -2.74
N LYS A 96 9.87 -17.09 -1.60
CA LYS A 96 9.50 -17.75 -0.34
C LYS A 96 8.33 -16.93 0.17
N SER A 97 7.10 -17.32 -0.19
CA SER A 97 5.87 -16.57 0.07
C SER A 97 5.50 -16.42 1.56
N GLU A 98 6.44 -15.98 2.39
CA GLU A 98 6.15 -15.39 3.68
C GLU A 98 5.64 -13.97 3.44
N VAL A 99 4.33 -13.89 3.21
CA VAL A 99 3.59 -12.62 3.23
C VAL A 99 3.45 -12.22 4.69
N THR A 100 4.35 -11.37 5.18
CA THR A 100 4.24 -10.80 6.52
C THR A 100 3.29 -9.61 6.45
N PHE A 101 2.09 -9.80 6.99
CA PHE A 101 1.13 -8.72 7.16
C PHE A 101 1.58 -7.84 8.33
N THR A 102 2.21 -6.72 8.02
CA THR A 102 2.39 -5.66 9.01
C THR A 102 1.02 -5.03 9.23
N LYS A 103 0.27 -5.53 10.21
CA LYS A 103 -1.08 -5.06 10.55
C LYS A 103 -1.08 -3.67 11.22
N ILE A 104 0.01 -2.91 11.11
CA ILE A 104 0.12 -1.55 11.62
C ILE A 104 -0.44 -0.61 10.54
N ALA A 105 -1.72 -0.81 10.19
CA ALA A 105 -2.55 0.25 9.64
C ALA A 105 -3.19 0.96 10.84
N GLU A 106 -2.36 1.51 11.74
CA GLU A 106 -2.94 2.21 12.89
C GLU A 106 -3.68 3.46 12.43
N ALA A 107 -3.28 4.06 11.29
CA ALA A 107 -3.85 5.28 10.74
C ALA A 107 -4.14 6.29 11.87
N THR A 108 -3.21 6.36 12.84
CA THR A 108 -3.46 6.96 14.16
C THR A 108 -3.84 8.42 13.98
N ASP A 109 -3.15 9.09 13.07
CA ASP A 109 -3.37 10.50 12.77
C ASP A 109 -4.67 10.73 12.00
N TYR A 110 -5.05 9.85 11.08
CA TYR A 110 -6.35 9.91 10.40
C TYR A 110 -7.52 9.73 11.40
N ARG A 111 -7.40 8.78 12.32
CA ARG A 111 -8.41 8.54 13.39
C ARG A 111 -8.49 9.71 14.37
N LYS A 112 -7.35 10.32 14.73
CA LYS A 112 -7.31 11.54 15.55
C LYS A 112 -7.99 12.73 14.85
N THR A 113 -7.78 12.89 13.54
CA THR A 113 -8.46 13.95 12.76
C THR A 113 -9.97 13.74 12.73
N LEU A 114 -10.45 12.53 12.42
CA LEU A 114 -11.88 12.20 12.47
C LEU A 114 -12.50 12.44 13.86
N ALA A 115 -11.76 12.12 14.93
CA ALA A 115 -12.21 12.37 16.30
C ALA A 115 -12.34 13.87 16.60
N ARG A 116 -11.39 14.70 16.14
CA ARG A 116 -11.45 16.16 16.23
C ARG A 116 -12.61 16.75 15.43
N GLU A 117 -12.78 16.34 14.17
CA GLU A 117 -13.90 16.80 13.33
C GLU A 117 -15.27 16.46 13.94
N ARG A 118 -15.39 15.29 14.60
CA ARG A 118 -16.60 14.92 15.35
C ARG A 118 -16.82 15.83 16.56
N GLN A 119 -15.78 16.19 17.30
CA GLN A 119 -15.87 17.12 18.44
C GLN A 119 -16.24 18.53 17.98
N ASP A 120 -15.63 19.03 16.91
CA ASP A 120 -15.88 20.38 16.37
C ASP A 120 -17.30 20.51 15.80
N LYS A 121 -17.84 19.46 15.17
CA LYS A 121 -19.23 19.42 14.71
C LYS A 121 -20.23 19.43 15.86
N VAL A 122 -19.91 18.79 16.99
CA VAL A 122 -20.77 18.79 18.19
C VAL A 122 -20.71 20.15 18.89
N ALA A 123 -19.54 20.78 18.98
CA ALA A 123 -19.37 22.09 19.60
C ALA A 123 -20.02 23.24 18.81
N THR A 124 -20.15 23.10 17.48
CA THR A 124 -20.79 24.10 16.61
C THR A 124 -22.33 23.94 16.54
N ALA A 125 -22.86 22.81 17.02
CA ALA A 125 -24.30 22.50 17.00
C ALA A 125 -25.03 22.92 18.30
N ILE A 126 -24.37 23.70 19.17
CA ILE A 126 -24.90 24.27 20.43
C ILE A 126 -24.86 25.79 20.29
#